data_AF-A0A0H4T780-F1
#
_entry.id   AF-A0A0H4T780-F1
#
_cell.length_a   1.000
_cell.length_b   1.000
_cell.length_c   1.000
_cell.angle_alpha   90.00
_cell.angle_beta   90.00
_cell.angle_gamma   90.00
#
_symmetry.space_group_name_H-M   'P 1'
#
loop_
_entity.id
_entity.type
_entity.pdbx_description
1 polymer ?
#
loop_
_entity_poly.entity_id
_entity_poly.type
_entity_poly.pdbx_seq_one_letter_code
_entity_poly.pdbx_strand_id
1 'polypeptide(L)'
;MGIAVLFFEYIGWHYSRAISEMIGLFGNLAWFFYHFFSIGILSRTFVSPIWRLEERYSGRGFNPQALFESLVVNLISRIVGVLLRSALIISGALTELLLAALFILSFVAWLILPVLIPILFIGGLTLFLL
;
A
#
# COMPACT_ATOMS: atom_id res chain seq x y z
N MET A 1 18.54 27.39 -30.43
CA MET A 1 17.15 27.25 -29.95
C MET A 1 16.87 28.36 -28.95
N GLY A 2 15.75 29.07 -29.07
CA GLY A 2 15.45 30.21 -28.21
C GLY A 2 14.96 29.79 -26.82
N ILE A 3 15.22 30.60 -25.81
CA ILE A 3 14.77 30.40 -24.41
C ILE A 3 13.25 30.18 -24.33
N ALA A 4 12.48 30.87 -25.17
CA ALA A 4 11.03 30.70 -25.22
C ALA A 4 10.60 29.27 -25.61
N VAL A 5 11.33 28.63 -26.53
CA VAL A 5 11.02 27.25 -26.96
C VAL A 5 11.23 26.27 -25.81
N LEU A 6 12.35 26.41 -25.09
CA LEU A 6 12.66 25.57 -23.92
C LEU A 6 11.60 25.74 -22.80
N PHE A 7 11.10 26.96 -22.60
CA PHE A 7 10.05 27.22 -21.62
C PHE A 7 8.74 26.49 -21.95
N PHE A 8 8.25 26.61 -23.19
CA PHE A 8 7.02 25.93 -23.58
C PHE A 8 7.17 24.40 -23.61
N GLU A 9 8.33 23.90 -24.02
CA GLU A 9 8.63 22.47 -23.99
C GLU A 9 8.67 21.92 -22.56
N TYR A 10 9.28 22.66 -21.63
CA TYR A 10 9.28 22.32 -20.21
C TYR A 10 7.85 22.27 -19.64
N ILE A 11 7.03 23.31 -19.85
CA ILE A 11 5.65 23.35 -19.37
C ILE A 11 4.82 22.21 -19.97
N GLY A 12 4.99 21.94 -21.26
CA GLY A 12 4.34 20.82 -21.94
C GLY A 12 4.71 19.47 -21.34
N TRP A 13 6.00 19.24 -21.08
CA TRP A 13 6.48 18.03 -20.40
C TRP A 13 5.95 17.91 -18.97
N HIS A 14 6.00 19.01 -18.21
CA HIS A 14 5.66 19.08 -16.78
C HIS A 14 4.20 18.71 -16.52
N TYR A 15 3.28 19.17 -17.37
CA TYR A 15 1.84 18.93 -17.23
C TYR A 15 1.29 17.80 -18.11
N SER A 16 2.14 17.10 -18.86
CA SER A 16 1.72 15.95 -19.67
C SER A 16 2.49 14.71 -19.26
N ARG A 17 3.67 14.50 -19.86
CA ARG A 17 4.43 13.26 -19.71
C ARG A 17 4.79 12.98 -18.26
N ALA A 18 5.30 13.96 -17.53
CA ALA A 18 5.67 13.78 -16.13
C ALA A 18 4.48 13.35 -15.24
N ILE A 19 3.31 13.95 -15.45
CA ILE A 19 2.07 13.57 -14.75
C ILE A 19 1.70 12.11 -15.06
N SER A 20 1.76 11.71 -16.33
CA SER A 20 1.45 10.34 -16.73
C SER A 20 2.43 9.32 -16.12
N GLU A 21 3.71 9.66 -16.05
CA GLU A 21 4.75 8.83 -15.42
C GLU A 21 4.54 8.73 -13.90
N MET A 22 4.16 9.83 -13.22
CA MET A 22 3.83 9.80 -11.79
C MET A 22 2.62 8.91 -11.48
N ILE A 23 1.55 9.02 -12.27
CA ILE A 23 0.35 8.18 -12.11
C ILE A 23 0.71 6.71 -12.35
N GLY A 24 1.53 6.43 -13.37
CA GLY A 24 2.03 5.08 -13.65
C GLY A 24 2.88 4.51 -12.51
N LEU A 25 3.79 5.30 -11.96
CA LEU A 25 4.62 4.91 -10.81
C LEU A 25 3.76 4.60 -9.59
N PHE A 26 2.79 5.44 -9.27
CA PHE A 26 1.84 5.19 -8.18
C PHE A 26 1.06 3.90 -8.39
N GLY A 27 0.52 3.68 -9.60
CA GLY A 27 -0.19 2.46 -9.94
C GLY A 27 0.67 1.21 -9.75
N ASN A 28 1.95 1.25 -10.14
CA ASN A 28 2.89 0.15 -9.96
C ASN A 28 3.19 -0.11 -8.48
N LEU A 29 3.37 0.93 -7.67
CA LEU A 29 3.62 0.79 -6.23
C LEU A 29 2.39 0.26 -5.50
N ALA A 30 1.20 0.78 -5.80
CA ALA A 30 -0.05 0.30 -5.23
C ALA A 30 -0.30 -1.17 -5.62
N TRP A 31 -0.07 -1.51 -6.89
CA TRP A 31 -0.14 -2.91 -7.33
C TRP A 31 0.86 -3.78 -6.58
N PHE A 32 2.11 -3.34 -6.41
CA PHE A 32 3.14 -4.07 -5.68
C PHE A 32 2.73 -4.32 -4.22
N PHE A 33 2.33 -3.29 -3.47
CA PHE A 33 1.98 -3.44 -2.06
C PHE A 33 0.73 -4.30 -1.87
N TYR A 34 -0.29 -4.15 -2.73
CA TYR A 34 -1.47 -5.00 -2.73
C TYR A 34 -1.12 -6.50 -2.85
N HIS A 35 -0.15 -6.85 -3.71
CA HIS A 35 0.32 -8.23 -3.91
C HIS A 35 1.29 -8.68 -2.82
N PHE A 36 2.20 -7.81 -2.38
CA PHE A 36 3.17 -8.09 -1.32
C PHE A 36 2.46 -8.48 -0.01
N PHE A 37 1.44 -7.73 0.39
CA PHE A 37 0.60 -8.08 1.54
C PHE A 37 -0.49 -9.11 1.23
N SER A 38 -0.57 -9.56 -0.04
CA SER A 38 -1.55 -10.55 -0.50
C SER A 38 -2.98 -10.21 -0.10
N ILE A 39 -3.33 -8.91 -0.10
CA ILE A 39 -4.59 -8.39 0.47
C ILE A 39 -5.80 -9.08 -0.15
N GLY A 40 -5.79 -9.26 -1.47
CA GLY A 40 -6.88 -9.94 -2.19
C GLY A 40 -7.08 -11.41 -1.80
N ILE A 41 -5.98 -12.16 -1.58
CA ILE A 41 -6.05 -13.57 -1.18
C ILE A 41 -6.44 -13.68 0.29
N LEU A 42 -5.83 -12.88 1.16
CA LEU A 42 -6.10 -12.91 2.60
C LEU A 42 -7.54 -12.50 2.91
N SER A 43 -8.09 -11.50 2.22
CA SER A 43 -9.49 -11.10 2.39
C SER A 43 -10.47 -12.18 1.92
N ARG A 44 -10.22 -12.83 0.78
CA ARG A 44 -11.06 -13.93 0.27
C ARG A 44 -10.99 -15.19 1.12
N THR A 45 -9.81 -15.49 1.68
CA THR A 45 -9.59 -16.65 2.55
C THR A 45 -9.85 -16.35 4.02
N PHE A 46 -10.25 -15.12 4.36
CA PHE A 46 -10.61 -14.74 5.72
C PHE A 46 -11.81 -15.56 6.24
N VAL A 47 -12.77 -15.86 5.36
CA VAL A 47 -14.00 -16.59 5.68
C VAL A 47 -14.02 -18.02 5.10
N SER A 48 -13.11 -18.36 4.17
CA SER A 48 -13.05 -19.68 3.53
C SER A 48 -12.13 -20.68 4.25
N PRO A 49 -12.39 -21.98 4.05
CA PRO A 49 -12.81 -22.89 5.10
C PRO A 49 -11.80 -22.95 6.24
N ILE A 50 -12.27 -22.44 7.38
CA ILE A 50 -11.87 -22.72 8.76
C ILE A 50 -11.51 -24.21 9.06
N TRP A 51 -11.86 -25.13 8.15
CA TRP A 51 -11.92 -26.58 8.33
C TRP A 51 -10.77 -27.36 7.67
N ARG A 52 -9.75 -26.69 7.09
CA ARG A 52 -8.66 -27.38 6.36
C ARG A 52 -7.45 -27.77 7.21
N LEU A 53 -7.29 -27.18 8.39
CA LEU A 53 -6.23 -27.45 9.36
C LEU A 53 -6.76 -28.29 10.53
N GLU A 54 -7.76 -29.13 10.29
CA GLU A 54 -8.19 -30.07 11.31
C GLU A 54 -7.18 -31.21 11.38
N GLU A 55 -6.50 -31.31 12.52
CA GLU A 55 -5.77 -32.52 12.86
C GLU A 55 -6.80 -33.66 12.92
N ARG A 56 -6.73 -34.57 11.95
CA ARG A 56 -7.70 -35.67 11.83
C ARG A 56 -7.64 -36.50 13.10
N TYR A 57 -8.78 -36.69 13.74
CA TYR A 57 -8.94 -37.56 14.89
C TYR A 57 -8.32 -38.94 14.60
N SER A 58 -7.18 -39.23 15.22
CA SER A 58 -6.40 -40.45 14.94
C SER A 58 -6.75 -41.61 15.88
N GLY A 59 -7.89 -41.54 16.56
CA GLY A 59 -8.36 -42.56 17.49
C GLY A 59 -9.18 -43.67 16.82
N ARG A 60 -8.83 -44.93 17.08
CA ARG A 60 -9.74 -46.07 16.86
C ARG A 60 -10.75 -46.11 18.03
N GLY A 61 -12.03 -45.83 17.76
CA GLY A 61 -13.09 -45.81 18.77
C GLY A 61 -13.28 -44.44 19.46
N PHE A 62 -14.16 -44.39 20.47
CA PHE A 62 -14.46 -43.16 21.20
C PHE A 62 -13.44 -42.92 22.33
N ASN A 63 -12.36 -42.21 22.03
CA ASN A 63 -11.36 -41.75 22.98
C ASN A 63 -11.53 -40.23 23.26
N PRO A 64 -12.12 -39.85 24.42
CA PRO A 64 -12.37 -38.45 24.74
C PRO A 64 -11.10 -37.62 24.94
N GLN A 65 -9.98 -38.25 25.32
CA GLN A 65 -8.69 -37.56 25.48
C GLN A 65 -8.13 -37.11 24.13
N ALA A 66 -8.13 -38.00 23.14
CA ALA A 66 -7.71 -37.66 21.77
C ALA A 66 -8.64 -36.62 21.09
N LEU A 67 -9.89 -36.52 21.56
CA LEU A 67 -10.89 -35.55 21.05
C LEU A 67 -10.58 -34.16 21.60
N PHE A 68 -10.22 -34.08 22.88
CA PHE A 68 -9.89 -32.82 23.54
C PHE A 68 -8.56 -32.26 23.03
N GLU A 69 -7.58 -33.13 22.79
CA GLU A 69 -6.27 -32.76 22.26
C GLU A 69 -6.37 -32.12 20.87
N SER A 70 -7.10 -32.75 19.93
CA SER A 70 -7.30 -32.19 18.59
C SER A 70 -8.15 -30.91 18.60
N LEU A 71 -9.14 -30.80 19.50
CA LEU A 71 -9.93 -29.57 19.68
C LEU A 71 -9.06 -28.38 20.09
N VAL A 72 -8.16 -28.58 21.07
CA VAL A 72 -7.29 -27.51 21.57
C VAL A 72 -6.28 -27.09 20.48
N VAL A 73 -5.64 -28.05 19.81
CA VAL A 73 -4.67 -27.77 18.73
C VAL A 73 -5.35 -27.04 17.57
N ASN A 74 -6.54 -27.47 17.16
CA ASN A 74 -7.31 -26.82 16.10
C ASN A 74 -7.74 -25.41 16.48
N LEU A 75 -8.15 -25.20 17.75
CA LEU A 75 -8.54 -23.89 18.24
C LEU A 75 -7.36 -22.90 18.25
N ILE A 76 -6.21 -23.32 18.76
CA ILE A 76 -4.98 -22.50 18.77
C ILE A 76 -4.57 -22.15 17.34
N SER A 77 -4.49 -23.15 16.46
CA SER A 77 -4.13 -22.95 15.05
C SER A 77 -5.06 -21.98 14.33
N ARG A 78 -6.36 -22.02 14.64
CA ARG A 78 -7.36 -21.12 14.09
C ARG A 78 -7.21 -19.68 14.61
N ILE A 79 -6.98 -19.50 15.91
CA ILE A 79 -6.74 -18.17 16.50
C ILE A 79 -5.50 -17.54 15.89
N VAL A 80 -4.38 -18.28 15.84
CA VAL A 80 -3.13 -17.80 15.24
C VAL A 80 -3.33 -17.44 13.78
N GLY A 81 -4.00 -18.28 13.00
CA GLY A 81 -4.30 -18.01 11.59
C GLY A 81 -5.11 -16.74 11.38
N VAL A 82 -6.15 -16.51 12.18
CA VAL A 82 -6.98 -15.28 12.11
C VAL A 82 -6.17 -14.04 12.53
N LEU A 83 -5.36 -14.13 13.58
CA LEU A 83 -4.51 -13.03 14.03
C LEU A 83 -3.48 -12.63 12.98
N LEU A 84 -2.77 -13.59 12.39
CA LEU A 84 -1.78 -13.30 11.34
C LEU A 84 -2.44 -12.70 10.10
N ARG A 85 -3.58 -13.25 9.66
CA ARG A 85 -4.30 -12.72 8.49
C ARG A 85 -4.83 -11.31 8.74
N SER A 86 -5.41 -11.06 9.91
CA SER A 86 -5.90 -9.72 10.26
C SER A 86 -4.76 -8.70 10.35
N ALA A 87 -3.64 -9.06 11.00
CA ALA A 87 -2.46 -8.20 11.06
C ALA A 87 -1.93 -7.83 9.66
N LEU A 88 -1.80 -8.80 8.76
CA LEU A 88 -1.34 -8.57 7.38
C LEU A 88 -2.31 -7.73 6.54
N ILE A 89 -3.61 -7.96 6.67
CA ILE A 89 -4.63 -7.15 5.98
C ILE A 89 -4.57 -5.70 6.49
N ILE A 90 -4.49 -5.49 7.81
CA ILE A 90 -4.43 -4.16 8.41
C ILE A 90 -3.14 -3.44 8.00
N SER A 91 -1.98 -4.11 8.06
CA SER A 91 -0.71 -3.52 7.65
C SER A 91 -0.70 -3.16 6.16
N GLY A 92 -1.25 -4.04 5.32
CA GLY A 92 -1.38 -3.78 3.89
C GLY A 92 -2.27 -2.58 3.60
N ALA A 93 -3.46 -2.52 4.22
CA ALA A 93 -4.38 -1.41 4.06
C ALA A 93 -3.77 -0.08 4.55
N LEU A 94 -3.05 -0.08 5.68
CA LEU A 94 -2.38 1.11 6.18
C LEU A 94 -1.27 1.58 5.23
N THR A 95 -0.53 0.65 4.64
CA THR A 95 0.53 0.95 3.67
C THR A 95 -0.05 1.57 2.39
N GLU A 96 -1.15 1.02 1.86
CA GLU A 96 -1.87 1.59 0.72
C GLU A 96 -2.39 3.00 1.00
N LEU A 97 -2.96 3.23 2.20
CA LEU A 97 -3.43 4.57 2.61
C LEU A 97 -2.28 5.57 2.71
N LEU A 98 -1.15 5.16 3.28
CA LEU A 98 0.04 6.02 3.38
C LEU A 98 0.60 6.34 1.98
N LEU A 99 0.68 5.34 1.10
CA LEU A 99 1.11 5.53 -0.28
C LEU A 99 0.20 6.52 -1.02
N ALA A 100 -1.12 6.39 -0.88
CA ALA A 100 -2.08 7.31 -1.49
C ALA A 100 -1.91 8.74 -0.96
N ALA A 101 -1.71 8.91 0.36
CA ALA A 101 -1.47 10.22 0.95
C ALA A 101 -0.16 10.87 0.44
N LEU A 102 0.93 10.10 0.37
CA LEU A 102 2.21 10.56 -0.17
C LEU A 102 2.11 10.91 -1.65
N PHE A 103 1.34 10.14 -2.43
CA PHE A 103 1.08 10.43 -3.83
C PHE A 103 0.32 11.74 -3.99
N ILE A 104 -0.77 11.96 -3.24
CA ILE A 104 -1.54 13.21 -3.29
C ILE A 104 -0.64 14.41 -2.95
N LEU A 105 0.15 14.30 -1.87
CA LEU A 105 1.07 15.36 -1.47
C LEU A 105 2.09 15.67 -2.59
N SER A 106 2.73 14.63 -3.13
CA SER A 106 3.73 14.77 -4.18
C SER A 106 3.13 15.31 -5.47
N PHE A 107 1.91 14.89 -5.81
CA PHE A 107 1.18 15.32 -7.00
C PHE A 107 0.78 16.80 -6.90
N VAL A 108 0.23 17.22 -5.75
CA VAL A 108 -0.09 18.63 -5.50
C VAL A 108 1.17 19.49 -5.53
N ALA A 109 2.25 19.05 -4.88
CA ALA A 109 3.54 19.73 -4.92
C ALA A 109 4.07 19.86 -6.36
N TRP A 110 3.95 18.81 -7.18
CA TRP A 110 4.33 18.83 -8.59
C TRP A 110 3.58 19.89 -9.39
N LEU A 111 2.26 20.03 -9.19
CA LEU A 111 1.46 20.99 -9.95
C LEU A 111 1.84 22.46 -9.66
N ILE A 112 2.20 22.76 -8.42
CA ILE A 112 2.54 24.13 -7.98
C ILE A 112 4.03 24.48 -8.14
N LEU A 113 4.90 23.47 -8.27
CA LEU A 113 6.36 23.62 -8.36
C LEU A 113 6.84 24.68 -9.37
N PRO A 114 6.31 24.75 -10.61
CA PRO A 114 6.73 25.74 -11.60
C PRO A 114 6.52 27.20 -11.16
N VAL A 115 5.55 27.44 -10.28
CA VAL A 115 5.22 28.77 -9.75
C VAL A 115 5.90 29.00 -8.39
N LEU A 116 5.93 27.96 -7.55
CA LEU A 116 6.49 28.01 -6.21
C LEU A 116 8.00 28.34 -6.22
N ILE A 117 8.76 27.74 -7.15
CA ILE A 117 10.21 27.97 -7.24
C ILE A 117 10.54 29.45 -7.50
N PRO A 118 9.99 30.11 -8.55
CA PRO A 118 10.22 31.54 -8.77
C PRO A 118 9.83 32.41 -7.58
N ILE A 119 8.69 32.14 -6.93
CA ILE A 119 8.23 32.91 -5.78
C ILE A 119 9.21 32.81 -4.61
N LEU A 120 9.63 31.59 -4.26
CA LEU A 120 10.58 31.37 -3.16
C LEU A 120 11.94 31.99 -3.47
N PHE A 121 12.39 31.89 -4.72
CA PHE A 121 13.65 32.46 -5.16
C PHE A 121 13.65 33.99 -5.06
N ILE A 122 12.62 34.64 -5.62
CA ILE A 122 12.48 36.11 -5.57
C ILE A 122 12.30 36.58 -4.12
N GLY A 123 11.44 35.92 -3.34
CA GLY A 123 11.21 36.26 -1.93
C GLY A 123 12.48 36.14 -1.08
N GLY A 124 13.28 35.10 -1.30
CA GLY A 124 14.58 34.93 -0.65
C GLY A 124 15.56 36.05 -1.00
N LEU A 125 15.64 36.44 -2.27
CA LEU A 125 16.48 37.55 -2.71
C LEU A 125 16.04 38.87 -2.09
N THR A 126 14.73 39.14 -2.03
CA THR A 126 14.22 40.37 -1.42
C THR A 126 14.52 40.46 0.06
N LEU A 127 14.45 39.34 0.79
CA LEU A 127 14.78 39.28 2.23
C LEU A 127 16.28 39.46 2.47
N PHE A 128 17.13 38.99 1.55
CA PHE A 128 18.58 39.17 1.66
C PHE A 128 19.03 40.61 1.39
N LEU A 129 18.30 41.34 0.54
CA LEU A 129 18.63 42.71 0.14
C LEU A 129 18.06 43.79 1.09
N LEU A 130 17.16 43.41 2.01
CA LEU A 130 16.52 44.26 3.02
C LEU A 130 17.35 44.27 4.32
#